data_AF-A0AAJ1VT75-F1
#
_entry.id   AF-A0AAJ1VT75-F1
#
_cell.length_a   1.000
_cell.length_b   1.000
_cell.length_c   1.000
_cell.angle_alpha   90.00
_cell.angle_beta   90.00
_cell.angle_gamma   90.00
#
_symmetry.space_group_name_H-M   'P 1'
#
loop_
_entity.id
_entity.type
_entity.pdbx_description
1 polymer ?
#
loop_
_entity_poly.entity_id
_entity_poly.type
_entity_poly.pdbx_seq_one_letter_code
_entity_poly.pdbx_strand_id
1 'polypeptide(L)'
;MAARLVRGAAAKTSTITPPSAPATSKSHLATTQDLNSAFDNREIRPHFQPQVSLSDGRITGMEALARWHHPSQGMVPPLAFLSSVAQAQLWHKLTDTILHGSLGTMRDLEDAGIFVPQVSVNFAQSDLEHPQLVTRILWALDQFDLQPNRL
;
A
#
# COMPACT_ATOMS: atom_id res chain seq x y z
N MET A 1 -14.18 31.53 44.02
CA MET A 1 -13.41 30.43 44.66
C MET A 1 -14.40 29.42 45.20
N ALA A 2 -14.61 28.30 44.48
CA ALA A 2 -15.11 27.02 44.99
C ALA A 2 -15.24 26.06 43.78
N ALA A 3 -14.26 25.18 43.64
CA ALA A 3 -14.22 24.13 42.64
C ALA A 3 -15.21 23.01 43.01
N ARG A 4 -15.93 22.47 42.02
CA ARG A 4 -16.61 21.19 42.16
C ARG A 4 -16.26 20.29 40.99
N LEU A 5 -15.44 19.30 41.34
CA LEU A 5 -14.99 18.17 40.55
C LEU A 5 -16.19 17.29 40.16
N VAL A 6 -16.36 16.97 38.87
CA VAL A 6 -17.24 15.88 38.42
C VAL A 6 -16.37 14.85 37.70
N ARG A 7 -16.47 13.62 38.18
CA ARG A 7 -15.65 12.45 37.85
C ARG A 7 -15.84 12.02 36.39
N GLY A 8 -14.72 11.71 35.73
CA GLY A 8 -14.70 11.16 34.37
C GLY A 8 -15.27 9.75 34.30
N ALA A 9 -16.14 9.53 33.31
CA ALA A 9 -16.47 8.20 32.83
C ALA A 9 -15.42 7.80 31.80
N ALA A 10 -14.63 6.78 32.11
CA ALA A 10 -13.64 6.22 31.20
C ALA A 10 -14.36 5.57 30.01
N ALA A 11 -14.19 6.13 28.82
CA ALA A 11 -14.57 5.48 27.57
C ALA A 11 -13.74 4.19 27.44
N LYS A 12 -14.41 3.05 27.35
CA LYS A 12 -13.77 1.76 27.07
C LYS A 12 -13.24 1.79 25.65
N THR A 13 -11.96 2.06 25.47
CA THR A 13 -11.26 1.88 24.20
C THR A 13 -11.31 0.40 23.84
N SER A 14 -12.22 0.03 22.95
CA SER A 14 -12.23 -1.32 22.37
C SER A 14 -11.18 -1.31 21.27
N THR A 15 -10.00 -1.84 21.56
CA THR A 15 -8.99 -2.11 20.54
C THR A 15 -9.53 -3.18 19.61
N ILE A 16 -9.94 -2.78 18.40
CA ILE A 16 -10.17 -3.71 17.30
C ILE A 16 -8.78 -4.10 16.79
N THR A 17 -8.24 -5.20 17.32
CA THR A 17 -7.05 -5.83 16.76
C THR A 17 -7.50 -6.59 15.51
N PRO A 18 -7.03 -6.26 14.30
CA PRO A 18 -7.28 -7.12 13.15
C PRO A 18 -6.69 -8.51 13.44
N PRO A 19 -7.35 -9.60 13.00
CA PRO A 19 -6.82 -10.94 13.21
C PRO A 19 -5.40 -10.99 12.61
N SER A 20 -4.41 -11.17 13.48
CA SER A 20 -3.04 -11.46 13.08
C SER A 20 -3.06 -12.75 12.26
N ALA A 21 -2.59 -12.66 11.02
CA ALA A 21 -2.38 -13.84 10.18
C ALA A 21 -1.50 -14.86 10.95
N PRO A 22 -1.77 -16.17 10.85
CA PRO A 22 -0.98 -17.16 11.54
C PRO A 22 0.48 -17.05 11.10
N ALA A 23 1.34 -16.62 12.02
CA ALA A 23 2.77 -16.67 11.86
C ALA A 23 3.21 -18.13 11.99
N THR A 24 3.59 -18.76 10.88
CA THR A 24 4.68 -19.77 10.75
C THR A 24 4.63 -20.45 9.38
N SER A 25 4.86 -19.69 8.31
CA SER A 25 5.42 -20.28 7.09
C SER A 25 6.93 -20.21 7.24
N LYS A 26 7.64 -21.34 7.15
CA LYS A 26 9.12 -21.34 7.04
C LYS A 26 9.48 -20.34 5.95
N SER A 27 10.14 -19.23 6.32
CA SER A 27 10.51 -18.17 5.39
C SER A 27 11.58 -18.69 4.45
N HIS A 28 11.18 -19.26 3.32
CA HIS A 28 12.10 -19.40 2.21
C HIS A 28 12.38 -17.98 1.71
N LEU A 29 13.60 -17.49 1.93
CA LEU A 29 14.03 -16.23 1.35
C LEU A 29 13.94 -16.39 -0.17
N ALA A 30 13.06 -15.61 -0.81
CA ALA A 30 12.98 -15.57 -2.26
C ALA A 30 14.32 -15.09 -2.81
N THR A 31 14.81 -15.75 -3.86
CA THR A 31 16.02 -15.31 -4.54
C THR A 31 15.74 -14.06 -5.37
N THR A 32 16.79 -13.34 -5.76
CA THR A 32 16.66 -12.22 -6.70
C THR A 32 16.01 -12.64 -8.02
N GLN A 33 16.26 -13.88 -8.48
CA GLN A 33 15.64 -14.42 -9.69
C GLN A 33 14.13 -14.62 -9.48
N ASP A 34 13.73 -15.22 -8.35
CA ASP A 34 12.30 -15.44 -8.03
C ASP A 34 11.55 -14.11 -7.97
N LEU A 35 12.13 -13.10 -7.32
CA LEU A 35 11.52 -11.77 -7.23
C LEU A 35 11.40 -11.10 -8.59
N ASN A 36 12.44 -11.17 -9.43
CA ASN A 36 12.36 -10.60 -10.78
C ASN A 36 11.27 -11.27 -11.60
N SER A 37 11.19 -12.60 -11.59
CA SER A 37 10.11 -13.34 -12.24
C SER A 37 8.74 -12.96 -11.68
N ALA A 38 8.61 -12.80 -10.36
CA ALA A 38 7.35 -12.40 -9.74
C ALA A 38 6.90 -11.00 -10.16
N PHE A 39 7.82 -10.04 -10.32
CA PHE A 39 7.51 -8.72 -10.86
C PHE A 39 7.09 -8.80 -12.34
N ASP A 40 7.86 -9.52 -13.16
CA ASP A 40 7.63 -9.61 -14.60
C ASP A 40 6.30 -10.32 -14.91
N ASN A 41 5.93 -11.31 -14.10
CA ASN A 41 4.65 -12.03 -14.17
C ASN A 41 3.47 -11.29 -13.51
N ARG A 42 3.68 -10.07 -12.97
CA ARG A 42 2.67 -9.29 -12.23
C ARG A 42 2.07 -10.03 -11.01
N GLU A 43 2.86 -10.90 -10.39
CA GLU A 43 2.47 -11.63 -9.19
C GLU A 43 2.55 -10.73 -7.95
N ILE A 44 3.52 -9.82 -7.92
CA ILE A 44 3.59 -8.73 -6.93
C ILE A 44 2.77 -7.56 -7.46
N ARG A 45 1.70 -7.22 -6.74
CA ARG A 45 0.71 -6.22 -7.18
C ARG A 45 0.07 -5.49 -6.00
N PRO A 46 -0.52 -4.29 -6.21
CA PRO A 46 -1.21 -3.58 -5.14
C PRO A 46 -2.51 -4.27 -4.74
N HIS A 47 -2.74 -4.32 -3.44
CA HIS A 47 -4.07 -4.51 -2.82
C HIS A 47 -4.45 -3.22 -2.12
N PHE A 48 -5.75 -2.98 -1.98
CA PHE A 48 -6.25 -1.68 -1.54
C PHE A 48 -7.03 -1.78 -0.23
N GLN A 49 -6.61 -0.98 0.74
CA GLN A 49 -7.33 -0.82 2.00
C GLN A 49 -8.06 0.54 1.99
N PRO A 50 -9.41 0.58 2.12
CA PRO A 50 -10.15 1.84 2.14
C PRO A 50 -9.74 2.72 3.34
N GLN A 51 -9.59 4.01 3.09
CA GLN A 51 -9.49 5.05 4.11
C GLN A 51 -10.86 5.72 4.25
N VAL A 52 -11.35 5.86 5.48
CA VAL A 52 -12.70 6.38 5.76
C VAL A 52 -12.63 7.60 6.67
N SER A 53 -13.45 8.60 6.36
CA SER A 53 -13.67 9.75 7.21
C SER A 53 -14.42 9.35 8.49
N LEU A 54 -13.89 9.75 9.64
CA LEU A 54 -14.51 9.44 10.94
C LEU A 54 -15.74 10.30 11.25
N SER A 55 -15.91 11.44 10.57
CA SER A 55 -17.03 12.35 10.81
C SER A 55 -18.30 11.94 10.07
N ASP A 56 -18.17 11.39 8.86
CA ASP A 56 -19.30 11.10 7.97
C ASP A 56 -19.25 9.71 7.31
N GLY A 57 -18.23 8.89 7.61
CA GLY A 57 -18.11 7.51 7.11
C GLY A 57 -17.79 7.38 5.63
N ARG A 58 -17.54 8.49 4.92
CA ARG A 58 -17.26 8.46 3.48
C ARG A 58 -15.85 7.92 3.22
N ILE A 59 -15.68 7.19 2.12
CA ILE A 59 -14.36 6.79 1.63
C ILE A 59 -13.62 8.05 1.18
N THR A 60 -12.46 8.32 1.79
CA THR A 60 -11.60 9.46 1.47
C THR A 60 -10.42 9.07 0.59
N GLY A 61 -10.20 7.78 0.36
CA GLY A 61 -9.13 7.25 -0.46
C GLY A 61 -8.89 5.78 -0.18
N MET A 62 -7.77 5.26 -0.67
CA MET A 62 -7.32 3.91 -0.38
C MET A 62 -5.80 3.87 -0.22
N GLU A 63 -5.31 3.02 0.68
CA GLU A 63 -3.88 2.73 0.76
C GLU A 63 -3.54 1.53 -0.12
N ALA A 64 -2.55 1.68 -0.99
CA ALA A 64 -1.99 0.62 -1.81
C ALA A 64 -0.90 -0.14 -1.02
N LEU A 65 -1.15 -1.42 -0.80
CA LEU A 65 -0.28 -2.33 -0.06
C LEU A 65 0.20 -3.44 -0.98
N ALA A 66 1.52 -3.64 -1.05
CA ALA A 66 2.09 -4.72 -1.84
C ALA A 66 1.57 -6.09 -1.39
N ARG A 67 1.28 -6.97 -2.33
CA ARG A 67 0.92 -8.37 -2.10
C ARG A 67 1.53 -9.23 -3.17
N TRP A 68 2.10 -10.37 -2.78
CA TRP A 68 2.64 -11.34 -3.73
C TRP A 68 1.67 -12.52 -3.84
N HIS A 69 1.03 -12.65 -5.00
CA HIS A 69 0.22 -13.80 -5.38
C HIS A 69 1.11 -14.85 -6.03
N HIS A 70 1.82 -15.60 -5.19
CA HIS A 70 2.73 -16.64 -5.65
C HIS A 70 1.94 -17.83 -6.23
N PRO A 71 2.31 -18.38 -7.39
CA PRO A 71 1.52 -19.41 -8.08
C PRO A 71 1.30 -20.69 -7.26
N SER A 72 2.31 -21.15 -6.51
CA SER A 72 2.20 -22.33 -5.63
C SER A 72 1.91 -22.04 -4.16
N GLN A 73 2.32 -20.88 -3.62
CA GLN A 73 2.16 -20.55 -2.19
C GLN A 73 0.90 -19.72 -1.91
N GLY A 74 0.19 -19.27 -2.95
CA GLY A 74 -0.93 -18.36 -2.82
C GLY A 74 -0.48 -16.97 -2.35
N MET A 75 -1.28 -16.35 -1.50
CA MET A 75 -0.99 -15.00 -0.99
C MET A 75 0.16 -15.02 0.02
N VAL A 76 1.31 -14.46 -0.37
CA VAL A 76 2.46 -14.24 0.50
C VAL A 76 2.40 -12.81 1.08
N PRO A 77 2.37 -12.66 2.42
CA PRO A 77 2.27 -11.35 3.07
C PRO A 77 3.57 -10.55 2.92
N PRO A 78 3.52 -9.20 2.96
CA PRO A 78 4.70 -8.33 2.84
C PRO A 78 5.87 -8.73 3.73
N LEU A 79 5.61 -8.99 5.01
CA LEU A 79 6.65 -9.33 5.97
C LEU A 79 7.47 -10.57 5.57
N ALA A 80 6.93 -11.46 4.73
CA ALA A 80 7.63 -12.65 4.29
C ALA A 80 8.58 -12.42 3.09
N PHE A 81 8.39 -11.36 2.29
CA PHE A 81 9.20 -11.13 1.08
C PHE A 81 9.92 -9.78 1.02
N LEU A 82 9.52 -8.78 1.84
CA LEU A 82 10.17 -7.46 1.83
C LEU A 82 11.66 -7.53 2.22
N SER A 83 12.05 -8.46 3.10
CA SER A 83 13.47 -8.68 3.42
C SER A 83 14.26 -9.17 2.20
N SER A 84 13.68 -10.04 1.37
CA SER A 84 14.29 -10.46 0.10
C SER A 84 14.39 -9.31 -0.90
N VAL A 85 13.37 -8.45 -0.99
CA VAL A 85 13.40 -7.23 -1.82
C VAL A 85 14.56 -6.32 -1.40
N ALA A 86 14.76 -6.14 -0.10
CA ALA A 86 15.87 -5.34 0.42
C ALA A 86 17.23 -5.96 0.08
N GLN A 87 17.40 -7.26 0.33
CA GLN A 87 18.66 -7.97 0.01
C GLN A 87 18.98 -7.95 -1.49
N ALA A 88 17.95 -8.06 -2.33
CA ALA A 88 18.07 -7.97 -3.78
C ALA A 88 18.22 -6.54 -4.32
N GLN A 89 18.14 -5.51 -3.45
CA GLN A 89 18.17 -4.09 -3.82
C GLN A 89 17.05 -3.72 -4.82
N LEU A 90 15.86 -4.32 -4.67
CA LEU A 90 14.71 -4.16 -5.57
C LEU A 90 13.63 -3.20 -5.03
N TRP A 91 13.95 -2.36 -4.04
CA TRP A 91 12.99 -1.40 -3.47
C TRP A 91 12.36 -0.50 -4.53
N HIS A 92 13.19 0.06 -5.41
CA HIS A 92 12.72 0.89 -6.51
C HIS A 92 11.74 0.16 -7.43
N LYS A 93 12.07 -1.08 -7.81
CA LYS A 93 11.21 -1.93 -8.67
C LYS A 93 9.88 -2.22 -7.96
N LEU A 94 9.90 -2.45 -6.64
CA LEU A 94 8.70 -2.63 -5.85
C LEU A 94 7.84 -1.36 -5.85
N THR A 95 8.42 -0.22 -5.47
CA THR A 95 7.74 1.08 -5.43
C THR A 95 7.08 1.38 -6.78
N ASP A 96 7.78 1.18 -7.89
CA ASP A 96 7.27 1.42 -9.24
C ASP A 96 6.13 0.49 -9.61
N THR A 97 6.27 -0.80 -9.28
CA THR A 97 5.24 -1.79 -9.52
C THR A 97 3.94 -1.42 -8.79
N ILE A 98 4.05 -1.00 -7.52
CA ILE A 98 2.90 -0.59 -6.72
C ILE A 98 2.33 0.74 -7.22
N LEU A 99 3.16 1.72 -7.57
CA LEU A 99 2.72 3.01 -8.11
C LEU A 99 1.92 2.84 -9.40
N HIS A 100 2.51 2.21 -10.43
CA HIS A 100 1.85 2.06 -11.72
C HIS A 100 0.62 1.16 -11.63
N GLY A 101 0.66 0.08 -10.83
CA GLY A 101 -0.51 -0.75 -10.59
C GLY A 101 -1.64 0.00 -9.89
N SER A 102 -1.31 0.94 -8.99
CA SER A 102 -2.29 1.75 -8.26
C SER A 102 -2.94 2.78 -9.17
N LEU A 103 -2.15 3.51 -9.95
CA LEU A 103 -2.65 4.49 -10.90
C LEU A 103 -3.47 3.83 -12.02
N GLY A 104 -3.03 2.67 -12.53
CA GLY A 104 -3.82 1.87 -13.46
C GLY A 104 -5.16 1.43 -12.87
N THR A 105 -5.17 0.96 -11.63
CA THR A 105 -6.44 0.60 -10.95
C THR A 105 -7.35 1.82 -10.77
N MET A 106 -6.80 3.00 -10.44
CA MET A 106 -7.58 4.23 -10.32
C MET A 106 -8.24 4.61 -11.64
N ARG A 107 -7.53 4.48 -12.77
CA ARG A 107 -8.08 4.69 -14.11
C ARG A 107 -9.17 3.67 -14.43
N ASP A 108 -8.92 2.38 -14.22
CA ASP A 108 -9.90 1.31 -14.47
C ASP A 108 -11.20 1.52 -13.68
N LEU A 109 -11.10 1.99 -12.44
CA LEU A 109 -12.25 2.32 -11.60
C LEU A 109 -13.02 3.53 -12.14
N GLU A 110 -12.34 4.59 -12.59
CA GLU A 110 -13.00 5.75 -13.21
C GLU A 110 -13.73 5.37 -14.49
N ASP A 111 -13.11 4.55 -15.34
CA ASP A 111 -13.71 4.06 -16.58
C ASP A 111 -14.94 3.19 -16.30
N ALA A 112 -14.96 2.50 -15.16
CA ALA A 112 -16.12 1.77 -14.64
C ALA A 112 -17.15 2.66 -13.92
N GLY A 113 -16.95 3.98 -13.85
CA GLY A 113 -17.85 4.92 -13.18
C GLY A 113 -17.73 4.94 -11.64
N ILE A 114 -16.68 4.34 -11.09
CA ILE A 114 -16.40 4.28 -9.66
C ILE A 114 -15.33 5.32 -9.31
N PHE A 115 -15.75 6.41 -8.66
CA PHE A 115 -14.82 7.45 -8.25
C PHE A 115 -14.18 7.16 -6.89
N VAL A 116 -12.84 7.12 -6.86
CA VAL A 116 -12.05 7.08 -5.62
C VAL A 116 -11.24 8.38 -5.50
N PRO A 117 -11.33 9.11 -4.37
CA PRO A 117 -10.71 10.43 -4.27
C PRO A 117 -9.19 10.42 -4.44
N GLN A 118 -8.48 9.49 -3.82
CA GLN A 118 -7.01 9.40 -3.88
C GLN A 118 -6.53 7.98 -3.54
N VAL A 119 -5.32 7.64 -3.97
CA VAL A 119 -4.62 6.42 -3.57
C VAL A 119 -3.30 6.79 -2.90
N SER A 120 -2.99 6.23 -1.73
CA SER A 120 -1.69 6.42 -1.08
C SER A 120 -0.75 5.27 -1.43
N VAL A 121 0.49 5.58 -1.81
CA VAL A 121 1.54 4.59 -2.10
C VAL A 121 2.71 4.76 -1.12
N ASN A 122 3.21 3.65 -0.60
CA ASN A 122 4.37 3.64 0.29
C ASN A 122 5.68 3.68 -0.52
N PHE A 123 6.62 4.55 -0.12
CA PHE A 123 7.93 4.71 -0.75
C PHE A 123 9.05 4.25 0.20
N ALA A 124 10.09 3.63 -0.34
CA ALA A 124 11.31 3.38 0.41
C ALA A 124 12.07 4.71 0.64
N GLN A 125 12.84 4.78 1.73
CA GLN A 125 13.64 5.98 2.02
C GLN A 125 14.59 6.34 0.87
N SER A 126 15.19 5.35 0.22
CA SER A 126 16.07 5.56 -0.94
C SER A 126 15.35 6.18 -2.14
N ASP A 127 14.05 5.93 -2.31
CA ASP A 127 13.26 6.56 -3.37
C ASP A 127 12.98 8.03 -3.02
N LEU A 128 12.71 8.34 -1.76
CA LEU A 128 12.49 9.70 -1.26
C LEU A 128 13.73 10.60 -1.42
N GLU A 129 14.92 10.02 -1.33
CA GLU A 129 16.19 10.70 -1.53
C GLU A 129 16.55 10.88 -3.02
N HIS A 130 15.84 10.21 -3.94
CA HIS A 130 16.18 10.22 -5.35
C HIS A 130 15.80 11.56 -6.02
N PRO A 131 16.74 12.29 -6.65
CA PRO A 131 16.48 13.62 -7.20
C PRO A 131 15.37 13.68 -8.27
N GLN A 132 15.13 12.57 -8.96
CA GLN A 132 14.12 12.48 -10.02
C GLN A 132 12.76 11.95 -9.53
N LEU A 133 12.57 11.75 -8.22
CA LEU A 133 11.33 11.18 -7.68
C LEU A 133 10.09 11.94 -8.17
N VAL A 134 10.08 13.27 -7.99
CA VAL A 134 8.96 14.13 -8.38
C VAL A 134 8.66 14.00 -9.87
N THR A 135 9.69 14.08 -10.72
CA THR A 135 9.53 13.95 -12.18
C THR A 135 8.93 12.60 -12.56
N ARG A 136 9.38 11.51 -11.93
CA ARG A 136 8.88 10.16 -12.20
C ARG A 136 7.43 9.99 -11.76
N ILE A 137 7.04 10.55 -10.61
CA ILE A 137 5.65 10.55 -10.14
C ILE A 137 4.76 11.33 -11.12
N LEU A 138 5.18 12.52 -11.54
CA LEU A 138 4.41 13.34 -12.48
C LEU A 138 4.24 12.65 -13.83
N TRP A 139 5.28 11.98 -14.34
CA TRP A 139 5.16 11.18 -15.56
C TRP A 139 4.23 9.99 -15.41
N ALA A 140 4.28 9.28 -14.27
CA ALA A 140 3.37 8.17 -14.02
C ALA A 140 1.90 8.66 -13.95
N LEU A 141 1.64 9.78 -13.27
CA LEU A 141 0.32 10.39 -13.23
C LEU A 141 -0.20 10.78 -14.62
N ASP A 142 0.64 11.41 -15.45
CA ASP A 142 0.32 11.79 -16.84
C ASP A 142 0.00 10.57 -17.71
N GLN A 143 0.76 9.47 -17.58
CA GLN A 143 0.51 8.22 -18.30
C GLN A 143 -0.89 7.63 -18.05
N PHE A 144 -1.44 7.84 -16.86
CA PHE A 144 -2.78 7.37 -16.49
C PHE A 144 -3.83 8.48 -16.50
N ASP A 145 -3.51 9.69 -17.00
CA ASP A 145 -4.38 10.87 -17.04
C ASP A 145 -4.94 11.29 -15.67
N LEU A 146 -4.15 11.11 -14.60
CA LEU A 146 -4.55 11.42 -13.23
C LEU A 146 -3.93 12.74 -12.76
N GLN A 147 -4.72 13.51 -12.03
CA GLN A 147 -4.26 14.76 -11.42
C GLN A 147 -3.38 14.49 -10.18
N PRO A 148 -2.41 15.35 -9.83
CA PRO A 148 -1.53 15.13 -8.67
C PRO A 148 -2.24 15.01 -7.32
N ASN A 149 -3.44 15.58 -7.16
CA ASN A 149 -4.23 15.45 -5.93
C ASN A 149 -4.91 14.07 -5.78
N ARG A 150 -4.61 13.11 -6.68
CA ARG A 150 -5.15 11.74 -6.68
C ARG A 150 -4.16 10.71 -6.12
N LEU A 151 -2.95 11.11 -5.73
CA LEU A 151 -1.87 10.28 -5.18
C LEU A 151 -1.32 10.88 -3.88
#